data_AF-A0A6G0Y6X9-F1
#
_entry.id   AF-A0A6G0Y6X9-F1
#
_cell.length_a   1.000
_cell.length_b   1.000
_cell.length_c   1.000
_cell.angle_alpha   90.00
_cell.angle_beta   90.00
_cell.angle_gamma   90.00
#
_symmetry.space_group_name_H-M   'P 1'
#
loop_
_entity.id
_entity.type
_entity.pdbx_description
1 polymer ?
#
loop_
_entity_poly.entity_id
_entity_poly.type
_entity_poly.pdbx_seq_one_letter_code
_entity_poly.pdbx_strand_id
1 'polypeptide(L)'
;MNLSYADTHPMFSNSDFPNFFRVVPSENAFNAPRLALLRHFNWTRVGTIYQNEPRYALAHNQLVAMLEKDNFVVDDTQNIAGDVSLPIKKLQEKDIRIILGNFNETWARKVFCEAYRVGMVGGKYQWLIMGTYGPTWWNEMRAPCPVKHLRAALDGCILTDYLPLSTTGEITVSGILKTLR
;
A
#
# COMPACT_ATOMS: atom_id res chain seq x y z
N MET A 1 -11.27 10.72 -27.17
CA MET A 1 -11.80 10.19 -25.90
C MET A 1 -11.20 8.80 -25.73
N ASN A 2 -10.45 8.58 -24.65
CA ASN A 2 -9.80 7.31 -24.36
C ASN A 2 -10.44 6.70 -23.12
N LEU A 3 -10.83 5.42 -23.18
CA LEU A 3 -11.41 4.68 -22.07
C LEU A 3 -10.52 3.47 -21.75
N SER A 4 -10.06 3.38 -20.50
CA SER A 4 -9.25 2.26 -20.01
C SER A 4 -9.99 1.41 -18.98
N TYR A 5 -9.81 0.08 -19.06
CA TYR A 5 -10.38 -0.86 -18.10
C TYR A 5 -9.37 -1.36 -17.04
N ALA A 6 -8.06 -1.15 -17.26
CA ALA A 6 -7.02 -1.77 -16.45
C ALA A 6 -5.94 -0.77 -15.95
N ASP A 7 -5.96 0.48 -16.39
CA ASP A 7 -4.92 1.44 -16.01
C ASP A 7 -5.21 2.13 -14.67
N THR A 8 -4.44 1.75 -13.65
CA THR A 8 -4.54 2.29 -12.29
C THR A 8 -3.57 3.45 -12.02
N HIS A 9 -2.71 3.81 -12.98
CA HIS A 9 -1.60 4.74 -12.76
C HIS A 9 -2.11 6.11 -12.26
N PRO A 10 -1.51 6.70 -11.21
CA PRO A 10 -2.02 7.92 -10.58
C PRO A 10 -1.85 9.19 -11.43
N MET A 11 -0.93 9.19 -12.41
CA MET A 11 -0.69 10.33 -13.31
C MET A 11 -1.90 10.71 -14.17
N PHE A 12 -2.79 9.76 -14.49
CA PHE A 12 -3.98 10.03 -15.29
C PHE A 12 -5.08 10.69 -14.44
N SER A 13 -4.88 11.96 -14.15
CA SER A 13 -5.82 12.84 -13.46
C SER A 13 -6.81 13.47 -14.46
N ASN A 14 -8.00 13.86 -13.98
CA ASN A 14 -8.99 14.53 -14.83
C ASN A 14 -8.55 15.95 -15.24
N SER A 15 -7.69 16.61 -14.45
CA SER A 15 -7.18 17.94 -14.77
C SER A 15 -6.16 17.91 -15.90
N ASP A 16 -5.26 16.92 -15.88
CA ASP A 16 -4.15 16.84 -16.84
C ASP A 16 -4.55 16.04 -18.09
N PHE A 17 -5.49 15.11 -17.94
CA PHE A 17 -5.99 14.24 -19.01
C PHE A 17 -7.54 14.27 -19.07
N PRO A 18 -8.17 15.41 -19.43
CA PRO A 18 -9.63 15.57 -19.38
C PRO A 18 -10.41 14.66 -20.34
N ASN A 19 -9.72 14.07 -21.34
CA ASN A 19 -10.30 13.14 -22.30
C ASN A 19 -10.02 11.67 -21.98
N PHE A 20 -9.41 11.38 -20.82
CA PHE A 20 -9.09 10.03 -20.35
C PHE A 20 -10.05 9.60 -19.24
N PHE A 21 -10.73 8.48 -19.46
CA PHE A 21 -11.65 7.87 -18.52
C PHE A 21 -11.19 6.46 -18.16
N ARG A 22 -11.49 6.02 -16.93
CA ARG A 22 -11.23 4.64 -16.49
C ARG A 22 -12.36 4.10 -15.62
N VAL A 23 -12.55 2.79 -15.66
CA VAL A 23 -13.51 2.08 -14.78
C VAL A 23 -12.85 1.48 -13.54
N VAL A 24 -11.55 1.18 -13.60
CA VAL A 24 -10.78 0.67 -12.46
C VAL A 24 -10.38 1.83 -11.53
N PRO A 25 -10.38 1.63 -10.20
CA PRO A 25 -9.85 2.63 -9.28
C PRO A 25 -8.38 2.95 -9.56
N SER A 26 -8.00 4.21 -9.30
CA SER A 26 -6.59 4.60 -9.27
C SER A 26 -5.90 4.04 -8.03
N GLU A 27 -4.57 3.90 -8.07
CA GLU A 27 -3.74 3.68 -6.86
C GLU A 27 -4.01 4.74 -5.76
N ASN A 28 -4.36 5.97 -6.17
CA ASN A 28 -4.75 7.05 -5.26
C ASN A 28 -6.00 6.73 -4.42
N ALA A 29 -6.89 5.87 -4.92
CA ALA A 29 -8.13 5.52 -4.24
C ALA A 29 -7.89 4.72 -2.95
N PHE A 30 -6.73 4.08 -2.80
CA PHE A 30 -6.37 3.34 -1.59
C PHE A 30 -6.02 4.24 -0.39
N ASN A 31 -5.78 5.53 -0.60
CA ASN A 31 -5.39 6.46 0.47
C ASN A 31 -6.55 6.73 1.44
N ALA A 32 -7.77 6.95 0.94
CA ALA A 32 -8.92 7.26 1.79
C ALA A 32 -9.28 6.11 2.76
N PRO A 33 -9.33 4.82 2.35
CA PRO A 33 -9.49 3.69 3.27
C PRO A 33 -8.40 3.60 4.33
N ARG A 34 -7.13 3.86 3.97
CA ARG A 34 -6.01 3.86 4.94
C ARG A 34 -6.24 4.91 6.02
N LEU A 35 -6.57 6.15 5.66
CA LEU A 35 -6.88 7.21 6.63
C LEU A 35 -8.08 6.85 7.52
N ALA A 36 -9.13 6.28 6.95
CA ALA A 36 -10.29 5.81 7.73
C ALA A 36 -9.89 4.75 8.76
N LEU A 37 -9.00 3.82 8.39
CA LEU A 37 -8.47 2.80 9.28
C LEU A 37 -7.63 3.41 10.41
N LEU A 38 -6.75 4.37 10.09
CA LEU A 38 -5.95 5.08 11.10
C LEU A 38 -6.85 5.78 12.13
N ARG A 39 -7.93 6.44 11.67
CA ARG A 39 -8.93 7.07 12.55
C ARG A 39 -9.62 6.06 13.45
N HIS A 40 -10.04 4.93 12.88
CA HIS A 40 -10.75 3.90 13.62
C HIS A 40 -9.95 3.37 14.82
N PHE A 41 -8.64 3.20 14.65
CA PHE A 41 -7.73 2.74 15.71
C PHE A 41 -7.08 3.87 16.53
N ASN A 42 -7.42 5.14 16.27
CA ASN A 42 -6.81 6.31 16.89
C ASN A 42 -5.28 6.37 16.72
N TRP A 43 -4.75 5.91 15.58
CA TRP A 43 -3.32 6.00 15.26
C TRP A 43 -3.00 7.36 14.65
N THR A 44 -2.37 8.25 15.41
CA THR A 44 -2.11 9.64 14.99
C THR A 44 -0.70 9.91 14.49
N ARG A 45 0.28 9.07 14.85
CA ARG A 45 1.69 9.17 14.41
C ARG A 45 2.05 7.99 13.51
N VAL A 46 2.52 8.30 12.31
CA VAL A 46 2.87 7.30 11.28
C VAL A 46 4.23 7.61 10.67
N GLY A 47 4.89 6.59 10.13
CA GLY A 47 5.96 6.76 9.16
C GLY A 47 5.56 6.20 7.81
N THR A 48 6.21 6.69 6.77
CA THR A 48 5.90 6.29 5.39
C THR A 48 7.14 5.81 4.68
N ILE A 49 6.97 4.84 3.78
CA ILE A 49 8.05 4.34 2.93
C ILE A 49 7.53 4.00 1.54
N TYR A 50 8.22 4.47 0.50
CA TYR A 50 7.75 4.31 -0.87
C TYR A 50 8.88 4.01 -1.86
N GLN A 51 8.57 3.28 -2.93
CA GLN A 51 9.46 3.06 -4.06
C GLN A 51 9.60 4.33 -4.90
N ASN A 52 10.84 4.72 -5.21
CA ASN A 52 11.16 5.91 -6.00
C ASN A 52 10.89 5.69 -7.49
N GLU A 53 9.62 5.48 -7.82
CA GLU A 53 9.10 5.36 -9.18
C GLU A 53 7.75 6.12 -9.22
N PRO A 54 7.44 6.85 -10.31
CA PRO A 54 6.28 7.74 -10.36
C PRO A 54 4.97 7.10 -9.93
N ARG A 55 4.74 5.83 -10.28
CA ARG A 55 3.54 5.08 -9.90
C ARG A 55 3.30 5.05 -8.39
N TYR A 56 4.35 4.84 -7.60
CA TYR A 56 4.25 4.74 -6.15
C TYR A 56 4.46 6.08 -5.45
N ALA A 57 5.37 6.90 -5.98
CA ALA A 57 5.67 8.23 -5.45
C ALA A 57 4.48 9.19 -5.55
N LEU A 58 3.73 9.20 -6.66
CA LEU A 58 2.56 10.06 -6.80
C LEU A 58 1.44 9.68 -5.83
N ALA A 59 1.17 8.38 -5.67
CA ALA A 59 0.17 7.88 -4.73
C ALA A 59 0.58 8.16 -3.27
N HIS A 60 1.86 8.01 -2.96
CA HIS A 60 2.44 8.34 -1.66
C HIS A 60 2.38 9.85 -1.35
N ASN A 61 2.76 10.71 -2.30
CA ASN A 61 2.71 12.16 -2.10
C ASN A 61 1.30 12.64 -1.78
N GLN A 62 0.29 12.09 -2.47
CA GLN A 62 -1.11 12.37 -2.17
C GLN A 62 -1.51 11.87 -0.77
N LEU A 63 -1.04 10.68 -0.36
CA LEU A 63 -1.28 10.13 0.98
C LEU A 63 -0.75 11.07 2.07
N VAL A 64 0.50 11.54 1.93
CA VAL A 64 1.12 12.49 2.88
C VAL A 64 0.31 13.77 2.96
N ALA A 65 -0.08 14.36 1.83
CA ALA A 65 -0.90 15.58 1.80
C ALA A 65 -2.27 15.37 2.50
N MET A 66 -2.89 14.20 2.34
CA MET A 66 -4.14 13.87 3.03
C MET A 66 -3.93 13.70 4.54
N LEU A 67 -2.85 13.05 4.95
CA LEU A 67 -2.50 12.86 6.37
C LEU A 67 -2.27 14.20 7.07
N GLU A 68 -1.48 15.09 6.47
CA GLU A 68 -1.20 16.43 7.01
C GLU A 68 -2.48 17.27 7.13
N LYS A 69 -3.32 17.26 6.09
CA LYS A 69 -4.61 17.97 6.09
C LYS A 69 -5.53 17.48 7.22
N ASP A 70 -5.45 16.21 7.57
CA ASP A 70 -6.26 15.58 8.62
C ASP A 70 -5.55 15.55 10.00
N ASN A 71 -4.48 16.34 10.16
CA ASN A 71 -3.71 16.52 11.40
C ASN A 71 -3.02 15.25 11.94
N PHE A 72 -2.66 14.30 11.07
CA PHE A 72 -1.76 13.21 11.43
C PHE A 72 -0.30 13.70 11.49
N VAL A 73 0.50 13.10 12.37
CA VAL A 73 1.94 13.34 12.46
C VAL A 73 2.66 12.34 11.56
N VAL A 74 3.22 12.83 10.45
CA VAL A 74 4.12 12.06 9.59
C VAL A 74 5.55 12.24 10.12
N ASP A 75 6.02 11.28 10.90
CA ASP A 75 7.26 11.40 11.68
C ASP A 75 8.54 11.20 10.86
N ASP A 76 8.43 10.34 9.84
CA ASP A 76 9.48 10.17 8.84
C ASP A 76 8.90 9.65 7.52
N THR A 77 9.56 10.02 6.44
CA THR A 77 9.26 9.61 5.08
C THR A 77 10.53 9.08 4.44
N GLN A 78 10.52 7.80 4.07
CA GLN A 78 11.66 7.14 3.45
C GLN A 78 11.35 6.74 2.01
N ASN A 79 12.34 6.87 1.13
CA ASN A 79 12.23 6.38 -0.25
C ASN A 79 13.21 5.22 -0.48
N ILE A 80 12.85 4.31 -1.37
CA ILE A 80 13.68 3.16 -1.76
C ILE A 80 13.96 3.20 -3.28
N ALA A 81 15.24 3.17 -3.63
CA ALA A 81 15.71 3.18 -5.03
C ALA A 81 16.82 2.13 -5.31
N GLY A 82 17.50 1.64 -4.27
CA GLY A 82 18.58 0.63 -4.39
C GLY A 82 18.63 -0.31 -3.19
N ASP A 83 19.24 0.16 -2.10
CA ASP A 83 19.30 -0.57 -0.82
C ASP A 83 18.17 -0.11 0.12
N VAL A 84 17.63 -1.07 0.90
CA VAL A 84 16.55 -0.85 1.88
C VAL A 84 17.08 -0.74 3.31
N SER A 85 18.34 -1.09 3.56
CA SER A 85 18.93 -1.15 4.91
C SER A 85 18.81 0.17 5.66
N LEU A 86 19.26 1.27 5.04
CA LEU A 86 19.23 2.59 5.66
C LEU A 86 17.80 3.13 5.87
N PRO A 87 16.90 3.10 4.87
CA PRO A 87 15.49 3.45 5.05
C PRO A 87 14.82 2.76 6.24
N ILE A 88 14.94 1.44 6.34
CA ILE A 88 14.30 0.67 7.41
C ILE A 88 14.94 0.95 8.77
N LYS A 89 16.27 1.06 8.82
CA LYS A 89 16.98 1.41 10.05
C LYS A 89 16.55 2.78 10.60
N LYS A 90 16.35 3.78 9.74
CA LYS A 90 15.85 5.10 10.17
C LYS A 90 14.47 5.03 10.80
N LEU A 91 13.54 4.25 10.21
CA LEU A 91 12.21 4.05 10.79
C LEU A 91 12.29 3.36 12.17
N GLN A 92 13.18 2.36 12.28
CA GLN A 92 13.43 1.64 13.53
C GLN A 92 14.04 2.56 14.61
N GLU A 93 15.08 3.32 14.29
CA GLU A 93 15.77 4.24 15.21
C GLU A 93 14.84 5.33 15.76
N LYS A 94 13.81 5.73 14.98
CA LYS A 94 12.77 6.68 15.40
C LYS A 94 11.60 6.06 16.17
N ASP A 95 11.63 4.76 16.47
CA ASP A 95 10.52 4.03 17.10
C ASP A 95 9.17 4.29 16.40
N ILE A 96 9.17 4.19 15.06
CA ILE A 96 7.95 4.31 14.27
C ILE A 96 7.26 2.95 14.24
N ARG A 97 6.03 2.92 14.76
CA ARG A 97 5.26 1.67 14.95
C ARG A 97 4.13 1.45 13.96
N ILE A 98 3.61 2.52 13.34
CA ILE A 98 2.60 2.42 12.27
C ILE A 98 3.27 2.86 10.96
N ILE A 99 3.40 1.95 10.01
CA ILE A 99 4.14 2.17 8.78
C ILE A 99 3.24 2.00 7.56
N LEU A 100 3.20 3.03 6.70
CA LEU A 100 2.46 3.03 5.45
C LEU A 100 3.42 2.79 4.27
N GLY A 101 3.21 1.71 3.51
CA GLY A 101 4.07 1.27 2.42
C GLY A 101 3.44 1.43 1.02
N ASN A 102 4.22 1.95 0.08
CA ASN A 102 3.87 2.10 -1.34
C ASN A 102 5.02 1.60 -2.23
N PHE A 103 5.02 0.32 -2.57
CA PHE A 103 6.07 -0.32 -3.37
C PHE A 103 5.58 -1.63 -3.99
N ASN A 104 6.25 -2.18 -5.00
CA ASN A 104 5.85 -3.46 -5.59
C ASN A 104 6.26 -4.70 -4.75
N GLU A 105 5.85 -5.90 -5.18
CA GLU A 105 6.18 -7.18 -4.52
C GLU A 105 7.68 -7.41 -4.31
N THR A 106 8.49 -7.06 -5.30
CA THR A 106 9.94 -7.24 -5.25
C THR A 106 10.55 -6.41 -4.13
N TRP A 107 10.14 -5.14 -4.02
CA TRP A 107 10.56 -4.26 -2.95
C TRP A 107 9.95 -4.64 -1.60
N ALA A 108 8.70 -5.10 -1.58
CA ALA A 108 8.06 -5.60 -0.37
C ALA A 108 8.91 -6.70 0.28
N ARG A 109 9.34 -7.69 -0.50
CA ARG A 109 10.21 -8.76 0.02
C ARG A 109 11.52 -8.23 0.60
N LYS A 110 12.16 -7.27 -0.07
CA LYS A 110 13.39 -6.65 0.45
C LYS A 110 13.13 -5.91 1.76
N VAL A 111 12.08 -5.09 1.80
CA VAL A 111 11.65 -4.31 2.97
C VAL A 111 11.36 -5.22 4.17
N PHE A 112 10.56 -6.27 3.99
CA PHE A 112 10.21 -7.16 5.09
C PHE A 112 11.36 -8.05 5.55
N CYS A 113 12.25 -8.47 4.63
CA CYS A 113 13.50 -9.13 5.02
C CYS A 113 14.38 -8.24 5.90
N GLU A 114 14.46 -6.95 5.57
CA GLU A 114 15.21 -5.98 6.34
C GLU A 114 14.54 -5.65 7.68
N ALA A 115 13.21 -5.48 7.68
CA ALA A 115 12.43 -5.28 8.89
C ALA A 115 12.65 -6.42 9.89
N TYR A 116 12.67 -7.67 9.40
CA TYR A 116 13.04 -8.82 10.23
C TYR A 116 14.45 -8.68 10.82
N ARG A 117 15.44 -8.31 9.99
CA ARG A 117 16.85 -8.18 10.40
C ARG A 117 17.03 -7.16 11.52
N VAL A 118 16.30 -6.04 11.49
CA VAL A 118 16.37 -4.99 12.51
C VAL A 118 15.35 -5.17 13.66
N GLY A 119 14.63 -6.28 13.68
CA GLY A 119 13.67 -6.59 14.76
C GLY A 119 12.36 -5.81 14.71
N MET A 120 12.00 -5.23 13.56
CA MET A 120 10.69 -4.62 13.32
C MET A 120 9.62 -5.70 13.03
N VAL A 121 9.39 -6.58 13.99
CA VAL A 121 8.49 -7.74 13.88
C VAL A 121 7.55 -7.86 15.09
N GLY A 122 6.45 -8.59 14.92
CA GLY A 122 5.46 -8.83 15.96
C GLY A 122 4.54 -7.64 16.26
N GLY A 123 3.65 -7.81 17.23
CA GLY A 123 2.52 -6.89 17.49
C GLY A 123 2.87 -5.47 17.98
N LYS A 124 4.16 -5.10 18.03
CA LYS A 124 4.59 -3.71 18.28
C LYS A 124 4.62 -2.87 17.01
N TYR A 125 4.61 -3.50 15.83
CA TYR A 125 4.67 -2.84 14.54
C TYR A 125 3.46 -3.23 13.70
N GLN A 126 2.84 -2.24 13.08
CA GLN A 126 1.71 -2.42 12.17
C GLN A 126 2.08 -1.86 10.80
N TRP A 127 2.07 -2.74 9.81
CA TRP A 127 2.30 -2.40 8.41
C TRP A 127 0.97 -2.30 7.67
N LEU A 128 0.80 -1.24 6.87
CA LEU A 128 -0.29 -1.07 5.91
C LEU A 128 0.35 -0.92 4.53
N ILE A 129 0.18 -1.90 3.66
CA ILE A 129 0.77 -1.91 2.32
C ILE A 129 -0.28 -2.16 1.24
N MET A 130 0.12 -2.16 -0.03
CA MET A 130 -0.80 -2.46 -1.14
C MET A 130 -1.07 -3.96 -1.21
N GLY A 131 -2.31 -4.33 -1.52
CA GLY A 131 -2.77 -5.72 -1.59
C GLY A 131 -2.85 -6.29 -3.00
N THR A 132 -2.57 -5.50 -4.04
CA THR A 132 -2.64 -5.87 -5.47
C THR A 132 -1.56 -6.86 -5.92
N TYR A 133 -0.96 -7.58 -4.97
CA TYR A 133 0.10 -8.56 -5.18
C TYR A 133 -0.47 -9.94 -5.53
N GLY A 134 0.35 -10.80 -6.11
CA GLY A 134 0.03 -12.20 -6.34
C GLY A 134 -0.23 -12.95 -5.02
N PRO A 135 -1.08 -14.00 -5.02
CA PRO A 135 -1.57 -14.66 -3.81
C PRO A 135 -0.48 -15.34 -2.98
N THR A 136 0.72 -15.57 -3.54
CA THR A 136 1.85 -16.19 -2.85
C THR A 136 3.14 -15.39 -3.01
N TRP A 137 3.04 -14.06 -3.18
CA TRP A 137 4.17 -13.18 -3.49
C TRP A 137 5.34 -13.28 -2.48
N TRP A 138 5.07 -13.60 -1.22
CA TRP A 138 6.10 -13.78 -0.18
C TRP A 138 6.84 -15.13 -0.25
N ASN A 139 6.29 -16.10 -0.98
CA ASN A 139 6.77 -17.48 -1.05
C ASN A 139 7.46 -17.77 -2.38
N GLU A 140 8.51 -17.00 -2.69
CA GLU A 140 9.33 -17.20 -3.88
C GLU A 140 10.66 -17.90 -3.58
N MET A 141 11.09 -18.78 -4.49
CA MET A 141 12.36 -19.50 -4.36
C MET A 141 13.59 -18.57 -4.33
N ARG A 142 13.52 -17.39 -4.95
CA ARG A 142 14.61 -16.41 -5.01
C ARG A 142 14.35 -15.17 -4.13
N ALA A 143 13.71 -15.38 -2.98
CA ALA A 143 13.50 -14.29 -2.02
C ALA A 143 14.84 -13.79 -1.43
N PRO A 144 14.94 -12.50 -1.04
CA PRO A 144 16.17 -11.92 -0.45
C PRO A 144 16.59 -12.52 0.89
N CYS A 145 15.71 -13.25 1.56
CA CYS A 145 15.96 -13.94 2.82
C CYS A 145 15.04 -15.18 2.93
N PRO A 146 15.28 -16.10 3.90
CA PRO A 146 14.42 -17.26 4.11
C PRO A 146 12.94 -16.90 4.30
N VAL A 147 12.03 -17.66 3.70
CA VAL A 147 10.57 -17.42 3.76
C VAL A 147 10.06 -17.33 5.20
N LYS A 148 10.66 -18.06 6.15
CA LYS A 148 10.33 -17.97 7.57
C LYS A 148 10.52 -16.55 8.16
N HIS A 149 11.52 -15.81 7.70
CA HIS A 149 11.77 -14.43 8.15
C HIS A 149 10.73 -13.47 7.55
N LEU A 150 10.42 -13.64 6.26
CA LEU A 150 9.34 -12.89 5.61
C LEU A 150 8.00 -13.11 6.31
N ARG A 151 7.62 -14.36 6.59
CA ARG A 151 6.37 -14.68 7.29
C ARG A 151 6.31 -14.05 8.67
N ALA A 152 7.41 -14.07 9.43
CA ALA A 152 7.46 -13.46 10.75
C ALA A 152 7.33 -11.92 10.70
N ALA A 153 7.88 -11.26 9.68
CA ALA A 153 7.76 -9.81 9.50
C ALA A 153 6.42 -9.38 8.88
N LEU A 154 5.77 -10.27 8.12
CA LEU A 154 4.45 -10.03 7.52
C LEU A 154 3.28 -10.36 8.45
N ASP A 155 3.55 -11.04 9.57
CA ASP A 155 2.51 -11.41 10.52
C ASP A 155 1.76 -10.16 11.02
N GLY A 156 0.44 -10.15 10.86
CA GLY A 156 -0.42 -9.00 11.17
C GLY A 156 -0.40 -7.84 10.17
N CYS A 157 0.29 -7.94 9.02
CA CYS A 157 0.29 -6.90 7.99
C CYS A 157 -1.11 -6.71 7.37
N ILE A 158 -1.56 -5.46 7.24
CA ILE A 158 -2.83 -5.11 6.62
C ILE A 158 -2.60 -4.72 5.16
N LEU A 159 -3.34 -5.36 4.25
CA LEU A 159 -3.27 -5.10 2.82
C LEU A 159 -4.49 -4.30 2.38
N THR A 160 -4.29 -3.23 1.60
CA THR A 160 -5.39 -2.49 0.98
C THR A 160 -5.49 -2.86 -0.50
N ASP A 161 -6.65 -3.40 -0.89
CA ASP A 161 -6.97 -3.82 -2.25
C ASP A 161 -8.40 -3.39 -2.62
N TYR A 162 -8.74 -3.50 -3.90
CA TYR A 162 -10.10 -3.31 -4.39
C TYR A 162 -10.84 -4.65 -4.43
N LEU A 163 -12.15 -4.58 -4.27
CA LEU A 163 -13.02 -5.74 -4.38
C LEU A 163 -13.29 -6.02 -5.86
N PRO A 164 -12.92 -7.19 -6.42
CA PRO A 164 -13.12 -7.48 -7.84
C PRO A 164 -14.60 -7.56 -8.26
N LEU A 165 -15.47 -8.00 -7.34
CA LEU A 165 -16.91 -8.18 -7.58
C LEU A 165 -17.72 -7.78 -6.37
N SER A 166 -18.84 -7.10 -6.59
CA SER A 166 -19.72 -6.69 -5.49
C SER A 166 -20.26 -7.89 -4.72
N THR A 167 -20.37 -7.75 -3.40
CA THR A 167 -20.96 -8.73 -2.48
C THR A 167 -22.46 -8.55 -2.30
N THR A 168 -23.08 -7.53 -2.93
CA THR A 168 -24.52 -7.28 -2.76
C THR A 168 -25.34 -8.19 -3.68
N GLY A 169 -26.44 -8.73 -3.17
CA GLY A 169 -27.38 -9.55 -3.93
C GLY A 169 -28.35 -8.75 -4.82
N GLU A 170 -27.94 -7.57 -5.28
CA GLU A 170 -28.80 -6.72 -6.09
C GLU A 170 -28.80 -7.16 -7.56
N ILE A 171 -29.96 -7.01 -8.20
CA ILE A 171 -30.11 -7.22 -9.64
C ILE A 171 -29.46 -6.05 -10.36
N THR A 172 -28.55 -6.35 -11.28
CA THR A 172 -27.88 -5.36 -12.14
C THR A 172 -28.77 -4.93 -13.29
N VAL A 173 -28.31 -3.92 -14.05
CA VAL A 173 -28.96 -3.48 -15.30
C VAL A 173 -29.11 -4.58 -16.36
N SER A 174 -28.34 -5.68 -16.27
CA SER A 174 -28.49 -6.83 -17.16
C SER A 174 -29.57 -7.84 -16.71
N GLY A 175 -30.23 -7.59 -15.56
CA GLY A 175 -31.20 -8.53 -14.98
C GLY A 175 -30.56 -9.67 -14.19
N ILE A 176 -29.24 -9.66 -13.97
CA ILE A 176 -28.48 -10.72 -13.28
C ILE A 176 -27.95 -10.19 -11.94
N LEU A 177 -27.82 -11.07 -10.95
CA LEU A 177 -27.20 -10.78 -9.65
C LEU A 177 -25.72 -10.39 -9.77
N LYS A 178 -25.27 -9.46 -8.91
CA LYS A 178 -23.88 -8.98 -8.89
C LYS A 178 -22.84 -10.00 -8.35
N THR A 179 -23.28 -11.04 -7.63
CA THR A 179 -22.39 -12.02 -6.97
C THR A 179 -22.13 -13.26 -7.82
N LEU A 180 -20.92 -13.82 -7.74
CA LEU A 180 -20.64 -15.19 -8.23
C LEU A 180 -21.43 -16.21 -7.40
N ARG A 181 -22.04 -17.19 -8.07
CA ARG A 181 -22.52 -18.42 -7.42
C ARG A 181 -21.36 -19.37 -7.17
#